data_AF-A0A354VB45-F1
#
_entry.id   AF-A0A354VB45-F1
#
_cell.length_a   1.000
_cell.length_b   1.000
_cell.length_c   1.000
_cell.angle_alpha   90.00
_cell.angle_beta   90.00
_cell.angle_gamma   90.00
#
_symmetry.space_group_name_H-M   'P 1'
#
loop_
_entity.id
_entity.type
_entity.pdbx_description
1 polymer ?
#
loop_
_entity_poly.entity_id
_entity_poly.type
_entity_poly.pdbx_seq_one_letter_code
_entity_poly.pdbx_strand_id
1 'polypeptide(L)' 'MSSAEYSRKLDELDRLLNDPDVPMQPDRVWSLLAEVSRSDASSMPRPSMNRTSDR' A
#
# COMPACT_ATOMS: atom_id res chain seq x y z
N MET A 1 -0.61 6.28 7.63
CA MET A 1 -1.21 6.95 6.46
C MET A 1 -2.71 7.00 6.67
N SER A 2 -3.35 8.14 6.41
CA SER A 2 -4.81 8.19 6.36
C SER A 2 -5.32 7.57 5.06
N SER A 3 -6.58 7.14 5.04
CA SER A 3 -7.19 6.58 3.82
C SER A 3 -7.16 7.55 2.64
N ALA A 4 -7.21 8.86 2.89
CA ALA A 4 -7.14 9.89 1.85
C ALA A 4 -5.73 10.00 1.23
N GLU A 5 -4.69 9.87 2.04
CA GLU A 5 -3.30 9.83 1.54
C GLU A 5 -3.03 8.55 0.75
N TYR A 6 -3.62 7.44 1.19
CA TYR A 6 -3.54 6.15 0.50
C TYR A 6 -4.16 6.22 -0.90
N SER A 7 -5.38 6.77 -1.03
CA SER A 7 -6.02 6.96 -2.34
C SER A 7 -5.19 7.85 -3.27
N ARG A 8 -4.64 8.97 -2.77
CA ARG A 8 -3.78 9.85 -3.58
C ARG A 8 -2.53 9.13 -4.12
N LYS A 9 -1.89 8.29 -3.31
CA LYS A 9 -0.73 7.51 -3.75
C LYS A 9 -1.10 6.46 -4.80
N LEU A 10 -2.29 5.86 -4.70
CA LEU A 10 -2.80 4.95 -5.72
C LEU A 10 -3.10 5.67 -7.03
N ASP A 11 -3.72 6.84 -7.00
CA ASP A 11 -3.96 7.66 -8.21
C ASP A 11 -2.63 8.07 -8.89
N GLU A 12 -1.61 8.39 -8.11
CA GLU A 12 -0.28 8.74 -8.63
C GLU A 12 0.41 7.52 -9.27
N LEU A 13 0.31 6.35 -8.64
CA LEU A 13 0.83 5.09 -9.19
C LEU A 13 0.10 4.71 -10.49
N ASP A 14 -1.23 4.86 -10.53
CA ASP A 14 -2.03 4.55 -11.71
C ASP A 14 -1.65 5.43 -12.90
N ARG A 15 -1.49 6.75 -12.68
CA ARG A 15 -0.97 7.66 -13.71
C ARG A 15 0.43 7.28 -14.18
N LEU A 16 1.35 6.95 -13.27
CA LEU A 16 2.72 6.57 -13.63
C LEU A 16 2.81 5.31 -14.49
N LEU A 17 1.82 4.41 -14.37
CA LEU A 17 1.77 3.15 -15.11
C LEU A 17 0.95 3.25 -16.40
N ASN A 18 -0.11 4.05 -16.42
CA ASN A 18 -1.06 4.11 -17.54
C ASN A 18 -0.92 5.35 -18.43
N ASP A 19 -0.15 6.36 -18.02
CA ASP A 19 -0.02 7.60 -18.78
C ASP A 19 1.25 7.59 -19.67
N PRO A 20 1.11 7.53 -21.00
CA PRO A 20 2.24 7.51 -21.92
C PRO A 20 2.97 8.86 -21.99
N ASP A 21 2.37 9.96 -21.53
CA ASP A 21 3.03 11.26 -21.40
C ASP A 21 3.91 11.34 -20.16
N VAL A 22 3.74 10.43 -19.19
CA VAL A 22 4.57 10.36 -18.00
C VAL A 22 5.75 9.42 -18.26
N PRO A 23 7.00 9.90 -18.17
CA PRO A 23 8.15 9.02 -18.28
C PRO A 23 8.10 8.00 -17.14
N MET A 24 7.96 6.74 -17.51
CA MET A 24 7.88 5.62 -16.57
C MET A 24 9.12 5.62 -15.67
N GLN A 25 8.94 5.91 -14.38
CA GLN A 25 10.00 5.98 -13.39
C GLN A 25 9.95 4.73 -12.49
N PRO A 26 10.66 3.65 -12.84
CA PRO A 26 10.55 2.38 -12.13
C PRO A 26 10.92 2.51 -10.65
N ASP A 27 11.96 3.26 -10.30
CA ASP A 27 12.35 3.50 -8.90
C ASP A 27 11.25 4.17 -8.07
N ARG A 28 10.54 5.14 -8.68
CA ARG A 28 9.39 5.79 -8.03
C ARG A 28 8.23 4.81 -7.85
N VAL A 29 7.91 4.03 -8.88
CA VAL A 29 6.86 3.01 -8.85
C VAL A 29 7.11 2.02 -7.72
N TRP A 30 8.32 1.47 -7.62
CA TRP A 30 8.69 0.53 -6.55
C TRP A 30 8.65 1.16 -5.17
N SER A 31 9.07 2.41 -5.04
CA SER A 31 9.02 3.16 -3.77
C SER A 31 7.57 3.41 -3.32
N LEU A 32 6.69 3.83 -4.24
CA LEU A 32 5.26 4.04 -4.00
C LEU A 32 4.57 2.73 -3.59
N LEU A 33 4.83 1.64 -4.32
CA LEU A 33 4.31 0.30 -4.00
C LEU A 33 4.74 -0.18 -2.62
N ALA A 34 6.02 -0.01 -2.27
CA ALA A 34 6.55 -0.42 -0.98
C ALA A 34 5.89 0.33 0.19
N GLU A 35 5.54 1.61 -0.01
CA GLU A 35 4.93 2.43 1.03
C GLU A 35 3.42 2.17 1.20
N VAL A 36 2.73 1.95 0.07
CA VAL A 36 1.32 1.52 0.03
C VAL A 36 1.16 0.14 0.69
N SER A 37 2.01 -0.83 0.33
CA SER A 37 2.00 -2.19 0.90
C SER A 37 2.26 -2.21 2.40
N ARG A 38 3.19 -1.38 2.89
CA ARG A 38 3.51 -1.27 4.32
C ARG A 38 2.35 -0.70 5.14
N SER A 39 1.54 0.15 4.52
CA SER A 39 0.36 0.75 5.15
C SER A 39 -0.81 -0.22 5.23
N ASP A 40 -1.02 -1.05 4.20
CA ASP A 40 -2.01 -2.12 4.20
C ASP A 40 -1.73 -3.17 5.29
N ALA A 41 -0.46 -3.59 5.41
CA ALA A 41 -0.02 -4.52 6.45
C ALA A 41 -0.21 -3.99 7.89
N SER A 42 -0.19 -2.66 8.07
CA SER A 42 -0.46 -2.04 9.37
C SER A 42 -1.96 -1.83 9.65
N SER A 43 -2.80 -1.86 8.60
CA SER A 43 -4.25 -1.74 8.70
C SER A 43 -4.92 -3.10 8.95
N MET A 44 -4.21 -4.21 8.68
CA MET A 44 -4.70 -5.54 9.02
C MET A 44 -4.68 -5.74 10.55
N PRO A 45 -5.84 -5.90 11.21
CA PRO A 45 -5.85 -6.35 12.59
C PRO A 45 -5.28 -7.77 12.58
N ARG A 46 -4.10 -7.93 13.17
CA ARG A 46 -3.49 -9.24 13.46
C ARG A 46 -4.60 -10.13 14.00
N PRO A 47 -4.92 -11.27 13.35
CA PRO A 47 -5.92 -12.17 13.88
C PRO A 47 -5.42 -12.60 15.25
N SER A 48 -6.15 -12.20 16.29
CA SER A 48 -5.93 -12.68 17.64
C SER A 48 -6.03 -14.21 17.56
N MET A 49 -4.89 -14.88 17.52
CA MET A 49 -4.80 -16.31 17.77
C MET A 49 -5.12 -16.47 19.25
N ASN A 50 -6.42 -16.49 19.55
CA ASN A 50 -6.96 -16.94 20.81
C ASN A 50 -6.59 -18.41 20.91
N ARG A 51 -5.40 -18.68 21.44
CA ARG A 51 -4.96 -20.00 21.85
C ARG A 51 -5.93 -20.43 22.94
N THR A 52 -6.97 -21.16 22.55
CA THR A 52 -7.76 -22.00 23.45
C THR A 52 -6.79 -23.02 24.03
N SER A 53 -6.25 -22.73 25.20
CA SER A 53 -5.49 -23.69 25.98
C SER A 53 -5.77 -23.45 27.44
N ASP A 54 -6.47 -24.44 28.00
CA ASP A 54 -6.31 -24.96 29.34
C ASP A 54 -6.98 -24.18 30.50
N ARG A 55 -8.20 -24.60 30.83
CA ARG A 55 -8.57 -24.96 32.20
C ARG A 55 -9.81 -25.86 32.26
#